data_AF-A0A1G5ZK78-F1
#
_entry.id   AF-A0A1G5ZK78-F1
#
_cell.length_a   1.000
_cell.length_b   1.000
_cell.length_c   1.000
_cell.angle_alpha   90.00
_cell.angle_beta   90.00
_cell.angle_gamma   90.00
#
_symmetry.space_group_name_H-M   'P 1'
#
loop_
_entity.id
_entity.type
_entity.pdbx_description
1 polymer ?
#
loop_
_entity_poly.entity_id
_entity_poly.type
_entity_poly.pdbx_seq_one_letter_code
_entity_poly.pdbx_strand_id
1 'polypeptide(L)'
;MKKTSIETYYELFYRWQRSGLSKAAFADREGISKVSFYSWCKKFETKTDSQDTSTGFTRIELAEATAQLAVAKINYPSGISVELLGPLDPDRIKALLF
;
A
#
# COMPACT_ATOMS: atom_id res chain seq x y z
N MET A 1 15.71 18.23 -33.57
CA MET A 1 14.80 18.10 -32.40
C MET A 1 14.38 16.64 -32.31
N LYS A 2 14.89 15.88 -31.33
CA LYS A 2 14.52 14.46 -31.16
C LYS A 2 13.10 14.43 -30.57
N LYS A 3 12.15 13.83 -31.29
CA LYS A 3 10.80 13.55 -30.77
C LYS A 3 10.96 12.53 -29.66
N THR A 4 11.05 12.99 -28.42
CA THR A 4 11.01 12.11 -27.26
C THR A 4 9.58 11.56 -27.18
N SER A 5 9.40 10.32 -27.61
CA SER A 5 8.09 9.66 -27.65
C SER A 5 7.49 9.58 -26.25
N ILE A 6 6.16 9.58 -26.19
CA ILE A 6 5.38 9.46 -24.94
C ILE A 6 5.87 8.26 -24.11
N GLU A 7 6.20 7.15 -24.77
CA GLU A 7 6.77 5.93 -24.17
C GLU A 7 8.06 6.21 -23.40
N THR A 8 8.97 7.01 -23.96
CA THR A 8 10.23 7.35 -23.31
C THR A 8 9.99 8.12 -22.01
N TYR A 9 9.02 9.05 -22.01
CA TYR A 9 8.66 9.77 -20.80
C TYR A 9 7.92 8.90 -19.79
N TYR A 10 7.17 7.91 -20.24
CA TYR A 10 6.51 6.94 -19.37
C TYR A 10 7.51 6.02 -18.66
N GLU A 11 8.50 5.51 -19.39
CA GLU A 11 9.62 4.75 -18.83
C GLU A 11 10.40 5.55 -17.77
N LEU A 12 10.69 6.82 -18.06
CA LEU A 12 11.35 7.72 -17.12
C LEU A 12 10.50 7.97 -15.87
N PHE A 13 9.19 8.12 -16.04
CA PHE A 13 8.25 8.26 -14.92
C PHE A 13 8.25 7.01 -14.02
N TYR A 14 8.22 5.81 -14.61
CA TYR A 14 8.25 4.56 -13.85
C TYR A 14 9.59 4.33 -13.13
N ARG A 15 10.71 4.63 -13.79
CA ARG A 15 12.05 4.60 -13.18
C ARG A 15 12.15 5.59 -12.02
N TRP A 16 11.55 6.77 -12.14
CA TRP A 16 11.47 7.74 -11.06
C TRP A 16 10.68 7.20 -9.85
N GLN A 17 9.48 6.66 -10.07
CA GLN A 17 8.66 6.10 -8.99
C GLN A 17 9.39 5.01 -8.19
N ARG A 18 10.14 4.14 -8.87
CA ARG A 18 10.95 3.10 -8.24
C ARG A 18 12.21 3.62 -7.54
N SER A 19 12.71 4.78 -7.94
CA SER A 19 13.94 5.35 -7.39
C SER A 19 13.78 5.93 -5.99
N GLY A 20 12.56 6.33 -5.60
CA GLY A 20 12.29 7.03 -4.34
C GLY A 20 12.89 8.45 -4.25
N LEU A 21 13.48 8.96 -5.34
CA LEU A 21 14.07 10.29 -5.39
C LEU A 21 13.01 11.37 -5.59
N SER A 22 13.31 12.61 -5.19
CA SER A 22 12.46 13.75 -5.54
C SER A 22 12.47 13.99 -7.06
N LYS A 23 11.39 14.59 -7.59
CA LYS A 23 11.27 14.89 -9.04
C LYS A 23 12.45 15.73 -9.55
N ALA A 24 12.92 16.68 -8.73
CA ALA A 24 14.08 17.51 -9.05
C ALA A 24 15.38 16.71 -9.12
N ALA A 25 15.65 15.88 -8.10
CA ALA A 25 16.87 15.07 -8.03
C ALA A 25 16.93 14.04 -9.16
N PHE A 26 15.78 13.46 -9.54
CA PHE A 26 15.71 12.54 -10.66
C PHE A 26 15.95 13.22 -12.02
N ALA A 27 15.34 14.39 -12.23
CA ALA A 27 15.54 15.16 -13.46
C ALA A 27 17.01 15.60 -13.62
N ASP A 28 17.65 16.04 -12.54
CA ASP A 28 19.08 16.40 -12.53
C ASP A 28 19.97 15.19 -12.83
N ARG A 29 19.66 14.03 -12.23
CA ARG A 29 20.42 12.78 -12.43
C ARG A 29 20.34 12.23 -13.86
N GLU A 30 19.15 12.26 -14.47
CA GLU A 30 18.93 11.72 -15.82
C GLU A 30 19.17 12.79 -16.92
N GLY A 31 19.53 14.02 -16.55
CA GLY A 31 19.83 15.10 -17.49
C GLY A 31 18.61 15.62 -18.26
N ILE A 32 17.42 15.56 -17.66
CA ILE A 32 16.15 15.93 -18.29
C ILE A 32 15.73 17.33 -17.81
N SER A 33 15.10 18.10 -18.70
CA SER A 33 14.48 19.38 -18.31
C SER A 33 13.44 19.17 -17.21
N LYS A 34 13.64 19.83 -16.06
CA LYS A 34 12.70 19.83 -14.93
C LYS A 34 11.28 20.19 -15.35
N VAL A 35 11.15 21.22 -16.19
CA VAL A 35 9.85 21.70 -16.69
C VAL A 35 9.14 20.61 -17.49
N SER A 36 9.86 19.94 -18.39
CA SER A 36 9.30 18.86 -19.19
C SER A 36 8.93 17.67 -18.32
N PHE A 37 9.83 17.24 -17.42
CA PHE A 37 9.59 16.10 -16.54
C PHE A 37 8.37 16.34 -15.63
N TYR A 38 8.24 17.54 -15.04
CA TYR A 38 7.12 17.86 -14.16
C TYR A 38 5.78 17.88 -14.93
N SER A 39 5.78 18.41 -16.16
CA SER A 39 4.60 18.39 -17.02
C SER A 39 4.16 16.96 -17.34
N TRP A 40 5.10 16.06 -17.61
CA TRP A 40 4.82 14.65 -17.86
C TRP A 40 4.37 13.90 -16.60
N CYS A 41 5.02 14.11 -15.45
CA CYS A 41 4.57 13.56 -14.16
C CYS A 41 3.11 13.94 -13.90
N LYS A 42 2.76 15.22 -14.05
CA LYS A 42 1.37 15.67 -13.86
C LYS A 42 0.41 14.95 -14.80
N LYS A 43 0.76 14.79 -16.08
CA LYS A 43 -0.08 14.07 -17.06
C LYS A 43 -0.27 12.59 -16.73
N PHE A 44 0.75 11.92 -16.19
CA PHE A 44 0.67 10.50 -15.83
C PHE A 44 0.02 10.27 -14.47
N GLU A 45 0.25 11.16 -13.50
CA GLU A 45 -0.45 11.17 -12.21
C GLU A 45 -1.97 11.34 -12.41
N THR A 46 -2.42 12.32 -13.20
CA THR A 46 -3.86 12.51 -13.47
C THR A 46 -4.52 11.33 -14.19
N LYS A 47 -3.78 10.60 -15.04
CA LYS A 47 -4.30 9.37 -15.67
C LYS A 47 -4.45 8.22 -14.68
N THR A 48 -3.62 8.19 -13.64
CA THR A 48 -3.68 7.17 -12.57
C THR A 48 -4.77 7.54 -11.56
N ASP A 49 -4.88 8.82 -11.21
CA ASP A 49 -5.91 9.36 -10.30
C ASP A 49 -7.34 9.30 -10.86
N SER A 50 -7.52 9.10 -12.18
CA SER A 50 -8.87 8.94 -12.75
C SER A 50 -9.54 7.62 -12.32
N GLN A 51 -8.82 6.72 -11.63
CA GLN A 51 -9.40 5.53 -10.98
C GLN A 51 -9.55 5.67 -9.46
N ASP A 52 -8.90 6.62 -8.79
CA ASP A 52 -8.92 6.71 -7.32
C ASP A 52 -8.86 8.17 -6.86
N THR A 53 -9.92 8.94 -7.15
CA THR A 53 -10.06 10.27 -6.55
C THR A 53 -10.46 10.15 -5.09
N SER A 54 -9.46 9.93 -4.22
CA SER A 54 -9.52 10.24 -2.80
C SER A 54 -8.17 10.85 -2.41
N THR A 55 -8.00 12.14 -2.69
CA THR A 55 -6.91 12.94 -2.12
C THR A 55 -7.10 13.02 -0.60
N GLY A 56 -6.34 12.22 0.13
CA GLY A 56 -6.46 12.03 1.57
C GLY A 56 -6.14 10.60 1.96
N PHE A 57 -6.61 10.16 3.13
CA PHE A 57 -6.38 8.81 3.63
C PHE A 57 -6.74 7.74 2.58
N THR A 58 -5.75 6.96 2.17
CA THR A 58 -5.96 5.73 1.40
C THR A 58 -6.42 4.64 2.35
N ARG A 59 -7.57 4.02 2.07
CA ARG A 59 -8.00 2.81 2.78
C ARG A 59 -6.96 1.73 2.53
N ILE A 60 -6.24 1.33 3.57
CA ILE A 60 -5.46 0.10 3.51
C ILE A 60 -6.50 -1.03 3.53
N GLU A 61 -6.70 -1.66 2.38
CA GLU A 61 -7.32 -2.97 2.30
C GLU A 61 -6.41 -3.88 3.13
N LEU A 62 -6.79 -4.13 4.38
CA LEU A 62 -6.19 -5.17 5.19
C LEU A 62 -6.46 -6.45 4.40
N ALA A 63 -5.44 -6.94 3.67
CA ALA A 63 -5.48 -8.26 3.07
C ALA A 63 -6.05 -9.17 4.15
N GLU A 64 -7.25 -9.72 3.91
CA GLU A 64 -7.95 -10.55 4.89
C GLU A 64 -6.90 -11.47 5.46
N ALA A 65 -6.50 -11.20 6.70
CA ALA A 65 -5.28 -11.74 7.26
C ALA A 65 -5.58 -13.19 7.52
N THR A 66 -5.50 -14.03 6.47
CA THR A 66 -6.14 -15.35 6.32
C THR A 66 -6.85 -15.68 7.58
N ALA A 67 -8.06 -15.12 7.75
CA ALA A 67 -8.68 -15.03 9.06
C ALA A 67 -8.83 -16.47 9.51
N GLN A 68 -7.89 -16.92 10.33
CA GLN A 68 -8.07 -18.09 11.16
C GLN A 68 -9.18 -17.59 12.06
N LEU A 69 -10.42 -17.82 11.64
CA LEU A 69 -11.61 -17.45 12.38
C LEU A 69 -11.38 -17.99 13.78
N ALA A 70 -11.24 -17.09 14.75
CA ALA A 70 -11.08 -17.50 16.13
C ALA A 70 -12.27 -18.41 16.45
N VAL A 71 -11.99 -19.67 16.77
CA VAL A 71 -13.02 -20.68 17.00
C VAL A 71 -13.72 -20.41 18.33
N ALA A 72 -13.01 -19.74 19.26
CA ALA A 72 -13.60 -19.21 20.49
C ALA A 72 -12.85 -17.97 20.98
N LYS A 73 -13.57 -17.08 21.66
CA LYS A 73 -13.04 -15.93 22.41
C LYS A 73 -13.52 -16.00 23.85
N ILE A 74 -12.59 -15.99 24.80
CA ILE A 74 -12.87 -16.00 26.24
C ILE A 74 -12.59 -14.62 26.81
N ASN A 75 -13.60 -14.00 27.43
CA ASN A 75 -13.46 -12.70 28.09
C ASN A 75 -13.47 -12.91 29.61
N TYR A 76 -12.42 -12.45 30.29
CA TYR A 76 -12.31 -12.54 31.74
C TYR A 76 -12.78 -11.24 32.42
N PRO A 77 -13.29 -11.30 33.68
CA PRO A 77 -13.70 -10.12 34.44
C PRO A 77 -12.57 -9.11 34.68
N SER A 78 -11.31 -9.56 34.60
CA SER A 78 -10.11 -8.72 34.69
C SER A 78 -9.89 -7.83 33.46
N GLY A 79 -10.71 -7.96 32.42
CA GLY A 79 -10.57 -7.24 31.15
C GLY A 79 -9.66 -7.92 30.14
N ILE A 80 -9.10 -9.09 30.47
CA ILE A 80 -8.27 -9.88 29.56
C ILE A 80 -9.19 -10.64 28.58
N SER A 81 -8.83 -10.62 27.30
CA SER A 81 -9.50 -11.39 26.25
C SER A 81 -8.51 -12.38 25.63
N VAL A 82 -8.88 -13.65 25.57
CA VAL A 82 -8.08 -14.70 24.93
C VAL A 82 -8.81 -15.18 23.68
N GLU A 83 -8.13 -15.11 22.55
CA GLU A 83 -8.65 -15.54 21.25
C GLU A 83 -7.96 -16.85 20.85
N LEU A 84 -8.77 -17.87 20.59
CA LEU A 84 -8.31 -19.22 20.28
C LEU A 84 -8.44 -19.47 18.78
N LEU A 85 -7.31 -19.65 18.11
CA LEU A 85 -7.20 -19.82 16.66
C LEU A 85 -6.88 -21.30 16.36
N GLY A 86 -7.76 -22.01 15.64
CA GLY A 86 -7.57 -23.42 15.25
C GLY A 86 -8.47 -24.43 15.99
N PRO A 87 -8.33 -25.75 15.70
CA PRO A 87 -9.19 -26.79 16.27
C PRO A 87 -9.04 -26.87 17.79
N LEU A 88 -10.18 -26.83 18.48
CA LEU A 88 -10.23 -26.77 19.94
C LEU A 88 -10.47 -28.14 20.55
N ASP A 89 -9.69 -28.44 21.58
CA ASP A 89 -9.91 -29.58 22.46
C ASP A 89 -10.73 -29.13 23.69
N PRO A 90 -11.90 -29.75 23.97
CA PRO A 90 -12.80 -29.29 25.03
C PRO A 90 -12.21 -29.41 26.44
N ASP A 91 -11.28 -30.34 26.68
CA ASP A 91 -10.60 -30.46 27.98
C ASP A 91 -9.62 -29.29 28.20
N ARG A 92 -8.97 -28.82 27.13
CA ARG A 92 -8.13 -27.60 27.19
C ARG A 92 -8.93 -26.33 27.46
N ILE A 93 -10.17 -26.22 26.97
CA ILE A 93 -11.03 -25.06 27.25
C ILE A 93 -11.45 -25.05 28.72
N LYS A 94 -11.79 -26.21 29.31
CA LYS A 94 -12.13 -26.28 30.74
C LYS A 94 -10.99 -25.81 31.64
N ALA A 95 -9.75 -26.12 31.27
CA ALA A 95 -8.55 -25.63 31.95
C ALA A 95 -8.31 -24.11 31.79
N LEU A 96 -9.12 -23.40 31.01
CA LEU A 96 -9.05 -21.93 30.91
C LEU A 96 -10.22 -21.25 31.64
N LEU A 97 -11.21 -22.01 32.07
CA LEU A 97 -12.40 -21.52 32.78
C LEU A 97 -12.28 -21.62 34.31
N PHE A 98 -11.05 -21.75 34.82
CA PHE A 98 -10.77 -21.83 36.26
C PHE A 98 -11.30 -20.64 37.04
#